data_AF-G5A8F8-F1
#
_entry.id   AF-G5A8F8-F1
#
_cell.length_a   1.000
_cell.length_b   1.000
_cell.length_c   1.000
_cell.angle_alpha   90.00
_cell.angle_beta   90.00
_cell.angle_gamma   90.00
#
_symmetry.space_group_name_H-M   'P 1'
#
loop_
_entity.id
_entity.type
_entity.pdbx_description
1 polymer ?
#
loop_
_entity_poly.entity_id
_entity_poly.type
_entity_poly.pdbx_seq_one_letter_code
_entity_poly.pdbx_strand_id
1 'polypeptide(L)'
;MVVDFAVDPITPETASAVETTVQGNMWLSQISLKVEMGDDLEGDFDDSFEDDDHEDNELIRKKGFGRMMSSLFDSTRRDRPPREIHGEGDSALKVPLSARQLDAIHLTCASSLRAREFEAMCSAIVVNQTARKLSLSLWLNWISDGDLTAVSAHWWKWIAYACFSKRARDYSSLESLALLSVSSLTVADMESFAAVLQSEHPEEEVFGCPRGQVPERDASLLAGADIRWHFDSQGEPVLTSPCLKLDEPVTLLRTFSDDGVSEWIDAMIPGYGRCQVRRRDLSFLEPRNKAPASTGITALTIGFNKRQGGIAHGPRTPIDKDAILRYCPMLEDLVLSDYYVDVRLDFREYRLVKNPTFDLHFDWNDITALATELSDAQNPLNRANELDNSLSNYDHVTLLERHLPALLQMLKSNKSLEYLEVVVPPDYEGYSEDFYEQHVEPICRTPKLALLSGLMPRSPYLGSKQKRGTGIATACSMLLRMDPHVITEIFAYAAEPVYRAVYFRNGTGDERDEQDDLPL
;
A
#
# COMPACT_ATOMS: atom_id res chain seq x y z
N MET A 1 -20.34 2.86 7.02
CA MET A 1 -20.94 3.76 6.01
C MET A 1 -19.87 3.94 4.96
N VAL A 2 -20.21 3.57 3.72
CA VAL A 2 -19.35 3.74 2.56
C VAL A 2 -19.84 4.97 1.82
N VAL A 3 -18.91 5.81 1.37
CA VAL A 3 -19.22 6.96 0.52
C VAL A 3 -18.43 6.78 -0.77
N ASP A 4 -19.12 6.85 -1.90
CA ASP A 4 -18.54 6.60 -3.20
C ASP A 4 -18.73 7.80 -4.12
N PHE A 5 -17.60 8.35 -4.56
CA PHE A 5 -17.45 9.42 -5.54
C PHE A 5 -16.53 8.96 -6.69
N ALA A 6 -16.41 7.64 -6.94
CA ALA A 6 -15.52 7.10 -7.95
C ALA A 6 -16.03 7.23 -9.40
N VAL A 7 -17.26 7.74 -9.59
CA VAL A 7 -17.90 7.84 -10.91
C VAL A 7 -17.55 9.17 -11.61
N ASP A 8 -17.61 10.28 -10.88
CA ASP A 8 -17.46 11.63 -11.43
C ASP A 8 -16.10 12.24 -11.09
N PRO A 9 -15.54 13.10 -11.96
CA PRO A 9 -14.33 13.85 -11.65
C PRO A 9 -14.52 14.77 -10.43
N ILE A 10 -13.42 15.20 -9.83
CA ILE A 10 -13.41 16.09 -8.67
C ILE A 10 -13.96 17.46 -9.10
N THR A 11 -15.16 17.78 -8.63
CA THR A 11 -15.73 19.14 -8.69
C THR A 11 -15.53 19.87 -7.36
N PRO A 12 -15.62 21.21 -7.32
CA PRO A 12 -15.61 21.97 -6.07
C PRO A 12 -16.66 21.50 -5.05
N GLU A 13 -17.82 21.05 -5.51
CA GLU A 13 -18.88 20.49 -4.68
C GLU A 13 -18.46 19.16 -4.04
N THR A 14 -17.83 18.26 -4.82
CA THR A 14 -17.31 16.99 -4.28
C THR A 14 -16.23 17.23 -3.24
N ALA A 15 -15.30 18.16 -3.51
CA ALA A 15 -14.25 18.54 -2.57
C ALA A 15 -14.83 19.12 -1.26
N SER A 16 -15.84 20.00 -1.37
CA SER A 16 -16.55 20.55 -0.22
C SER A 16 -17.34 19.51 0.57
N ALA A 17 -17.97 18.55 -0.11
CA ALA A 17 -18.70 17.45 0.52
C ALA A 17 -17.75 16.51 1.29
N VAL A 18 -16.61 16.16 0.70
CA VAL A 18 -15.55 15.37 1.35
C VAL A 18 -15.00 16.13 2.57
N GLU A 19 -14.69 17.42 2.41
CA GLU A 19 -14.22 18.26 3.51
C GLU A 19 -15.24 18.32 4.65
N THR A 20 -16.50 18.61 4.35
CA THR A 20 -17.57 18.68 5.35
C THR A 20 -17.76 17.34 6.06
N THR A 21 -17.67 16.24 5.32
CA THR A 21 -17.80 14.88 5.86
C THR A 21 -16.66 14.56 6.83
N VAL A 22 -15.43 14.85 6.41
CA VAL A 22 -14.24 14.55 7.21
C VAL A 22 -14.12 15.52 8.38
N GLN A 23 -14.20 16.84 8.18
CA GLN A 23 -14.14 17.83 9.26
C GLN A 23 -15.33 17.74 10.22
N GLY A 24 -16.50 17.32 9.74
CA GLY A 24 -17.68 17.02 10.57
C GLY A 24 -17.50 15.81 11.51
N ASN A 25 -16.31 15.20 11.53
CA ASN A 25 -15.97 14.02 12.33
C ASN A 25 -16.91 12.84 12.05
N MET A 26 -17.32 12.65 10.79
CA MET A 26 -18.05 11.44 10.39
C MET A 26 -17.10 10.24 10.35
N TRP A 27 -17.60 9.08 10.78
CA TRP A 27 -16.83 7.84 10.86
C TRP A 27 -17.27 6.89 9.74
N LEU A 28 -16.38 6.62 8.80
CA LEU A 28 -16.66 5.86 7.58
C LEU A 28 -15.83 4.58 7.53
N SER A 29 -16.41 3.55 6.94
CA SER A 29 -15.67 2.31 6.63
C SER A 29 -14.82 2.50 5.38
N GLN A 30 -15.31 3.26 4.40
CA GLN A 30 -14.61 3.50 3.15
C GLN A 30 -15.03 4.82 2.50
N ILE A 31 -14.08 5.50 1.88
CA ILE A 31 -14.31 6.55 0.88
C ILE A 31 -13.67 6.11 -0.43
N SER A 32 -14.42 6.18 -1.53
CA SER A 32 -13.89 5.99 -2.88
C SER A 32 -13.99 7.30 -3.67
N LEU A 33 -12.93 7.68 -4.40
CA LEU A 33 -12.83 8.93 -5.16
C LEU A 33 -12.15 8.69 -6.51
N LYS A 34 -12.68 9.28 -7.58
CA LYS A 34 -11.97 9.38 -8.85
C LYS A 34 -11.11 10.64 -8.82
N VAL A 35 -9.79 10.48 -8.86
CA VAL A 35 -8.84 11.59 -8.89
C VAL A 35 -8.61 11.96 -10.35
N GLU A 36 -9.57 12.73 -10.87
CA GLU A 36 -9.56 13.35 -12.18
C GLU A 36 -10.06 14.78 -11.97
N MET A 37 -9.31 15.78 -12.42
CA MET A 37 -9.81 17.15 -12.43
C MET A 37 -10.68 17.30 -13.68
N GLY A 38 -11.95 17.69 -13.50
CA GLY A 38 -12.86 17.86 -14.63
C GLY A 38 -12.37 18.96 -15.58
N ASP A 39 -12.43 18.67 -16.89
CA ASP A 39 -12.17 19.64 -17.97
C ASP A 39 -13.27 20.70 -18.10
N ASP A 40 -14.25 20.77 -17.18
CA ASP A 40 -15.36 21.74 -17.19
C ASP A 40 -14.93 23.22 -17.00
N LEU A 41 -13.64 23.54 -17.13
CA LEU A 41 -13.15 24.91 -17.27
C LEU A 41 -12.30 25.13 -18.54
N GLU A 42 -12.13 24.12 -19.38
CA GLU A 42 -11.75 24.32 -20.79
C GLU A 42 -13.04 24.50 -21.59
N GLY A 43 -13.62 25.69 -21.47
CA GLY A 43 -14.50 26.15 -22.54
C GLY A 43 -13.69 26.15 -23.83
N ASP A 44 -14.25 25.59 -24.91
CA ASP A 44 -13.71 25.62 -26.27
C ASP A 44 -13.02 26.96 -26.57
N PHE A 45 -11.69 27.04 -26.43
CA PHE A 45 -10.94 28.22 -26.83
C PHE A 45 -9.72 27.82 -27.65
N ASP A 46 -9.80 28.27 -28.90
CA ASP A 46 -8.78 28.39 -29.91
C ASP A 46 -7.46 28.91 -29.31
N ASP A 47 -6.35 28.37 -29.84
CA ASP A 47 -4.98 28.38 -29.31
C ASP A 47 -4.28 29.76 -29.41
N SER A 48 -5.00 30.83 -29.10
CA SER A 48 -4.48 32.20 -29.16
C SER A 48 -5.19 33.09 -28.15
N PHE A 49 -4.66 33.22 -26.94
CA PHE A 49 -4.53 34.46 -26.15
C PHE A 49 -4.05 34.06 -24.74
N GLU A 50 -2.84 34.46 -24.36
CA GLU A 50 -2.32 34.39 -22.99
C GLU A 50 -3.12 35.39 -22.12
N ASP A 51 -4.27 34.96 -21.58
CA ASP A 51 -5.11 35.79 -20.69
C ASP A 51 -4.88 35.43 -19.20
N ASP A 52 -4.78 36.47 -18.36
CA ASP A 52 -4.60 36.43 -16.88
C ASP A 52 -5.61 35.50 -16.15
N ASP A 53 -6.73 35.16 -16.79
CA ASP A 53 -7.79 34.29 -16.26
C ASP A 53 -7.34 32.82 -16.05
N HIS A 54 -6.28 32.37 -16.74
CA HIS A 54 -5.76 31.00 -16.60
C HIS A 54 -5.01 30.77 -15.28
N GLU A 55 -4.22 31.74 -14.80
CA GLU A 55 -3.44 31.60 -13.56
C GLU A 55 -4.34 31.59 -12.31
N ASP A 56 -5.36 32.44 -12.29
CA ASP A 56 -6.34 32.49 -11.19
C ASP A 56 -7.12 31.17 -11.08
N ASN A 57 -7.45 30.56 -12.22
CA ASN A 57 -8.13 29.27 -12.25
C ASN A 57 -7.24 28.12 -11.76
N GLU A 58 -5.95 28.11 -12.13
CA GLU A 58 -4.99 27.12 -11.62
C GLU A 58 -4.78 27.26 -10.10
N LEU A 59 -4.69 28.50 -9.59
CA LEU A 59 -4.60 28.74 -8.15
C LEU A 59 -5.84 28.22 -7.40
N ILE A 60 -7.04 28.47 -7.92
CA ILE A 60 -8.31 27.98 -7.33
C ILE A 60 -8.31 26.45 -7.30
N ARG A 61 -7.94 25.82 -8.42
CA ARG A 61 -7.83 24.36 -8.55
C ARG A 61 -6.84 23.79 -7.53
N LYS A 62 -5.63 24.35 -7.44
CA LYS A 62 -4.61 23.91 -6.50
C LYS A 62 -5.05 24.09 -5.05
N LYS A 63 -5.72 25.21 -4.73
CA LYS A 63 -6.26 25.47 -3.39
C LYS A 63 -7.32 24.43 -3.00
N GLY A 64 -8.26 24.14 -3.90
CA GLY A 64 -9.33 23.17 -3.69
C GLY A 64 -8.81 21.74 -3.55
N PHE A 65 -7.99 21.29 -4.50
CA PHE A 65 -7.39 19.96 -4.49
C PHE A 65 -6.57 19.73 -3.22
N GLY A 66 -5.69 20.68 -2.88
CA GLY A 66 -4.81 20.51 -1.73
C GLY A 66 -5.54 20.55 -0.40
N ARG A 67 -6.63 21.33 -0.30
CA ARG A 67 -7.50 21.33 0.88
C ARG A 67 -8.22 19.98 1.04
N MET A 68 -8.70 19.41 -0.07
CA MET A 68 -9.35 18.10 -0.06
C MET A 68 -8.38 17.00 0.37
N MET A 69 -7.18 16.92 -0.24
CA MET A 69 -6.19 15.91 0.11
C MET A 69 -5.66 16.05 1.54
N SER A 70 -5.42 17.28 2.00
CA SER A 70 -5.03 17.56 3.40
C SER A 70 -6.12 17.14 4.39
N SER A 71 -7.39 17.28 4.02
CA SER A 71 -8.52 16.88 4.86
C SER A 71 -8.68 15.36 4.90
N LEU A 72 -8.60 14.70 3.74
CA LEU A 72 -8.69 13.24 3.62
C LEU A 72 -7.59 12.53 4.39
N PHE A 73 -6.35 13.01 4.28
CA PHE A 73 -5.15 12.46 4.91
C PHE A 73 -4.65 13.36 6.05
N ASP A 74 -5.57 13.83 6.91
CA ASP A 74 -5.24 14.72 8.02
C ASP A 74 -4.19 14.07 8.95
N SER A 75 -3.25 14.90 9.40
CA SER A 75 -2.17 14.49 10.30
C SER A 75 -2.59 14.40 11.77
N THR A 76 -3.81 14.80 12.09
CA THR A 76 -4.38 14.71 13.42
C THR A 76 -5.27 13.47 13.56
N ARG A 77 -5.00 12.67 14.59
CA ARG A 77 -5.89 11.56 14.96
C ARG A 77 -7.10 12.14 15.69
N ARG A 78 -8.29 11.98 15.11
CA ARG A 78 -9.54 12.34 15.78
C ARG A 78 -10.04 11.18 16.63
N ASP A 79 -10.27 11.45 17.91
CA ASP A 79 -10.84 10.46 18.81
C ASP A 79 -12.36 10.35 18.59
N ARG A 80 -12.87 9.13 18.63
CA ARG A 80 -14.32 8.91 18.52
C ARG A 80 -15.00 9.54 19.74
N PRO A 81 -15.98 10.43 19.57
CA PRO A 81 -16.72 10.94 20.71
C PRO A 81 -17.36 9.77 21.45
N PRO A 82 -17.26 9.73 22.79
CA PRO A 82 -17.91 8.67 23.56
C PRO A 82 -19.40 8.69 23.25
N ARG A 83 -19.95 7.56 22.79
CA ARG A 83 -21.39 7.42 22.64
C ARG A 83 -22.01 7.61 24.03
N GLU A 84 -22.84 8.63 24.22
CA GLU A 84 -23.75 8.69 25.36
C GLU A 84 -24.74 7.54 25.21
N ILE A 85 -24.51 6.47 25.97
CA ILE A 85 -25.45 5.35 26.05
C ILE A 85 -26.62 5.84 26.91
N HIS A 86 -27.70 6.27 26.25
CA HIS A 86 -29.01 6.29 26.88
C HIS A 86 -29.62 4.89 26.72
N GLY A 87 -29.82 4.21 27.87
CA GLY A 87 -30.57 2.97 28.18
C GLY A 87 -31.02 2.05 27.03
N GLU A 88 -31.00 0.72 27.12
CA GLU A 88 -31.11 -0.19 28.26
C GLU A 88 -30.77 -1.58 27.69
N GLY A 89 -29.95 -2.36 28.40
CA GLY A 89 -29.70 -3.80 28.21
C GLY A 89 -29.66 -4.39 26.79
N ASP A 90 -28.48 -4.44 26.17
CA ASP A 90 -27.88 -5.73 25.78
C ASP A 90 -26.40 -5.54 25.40
N SER A 91 -25.62 -6.61 25.57
CA SER A 91 -24.15 -6.71 25.48
C SER A 91 -23.44 -5.63 24.64
N ALA A 92 -22.80 -4.67 25.31
CA ALA A 92 -21.97 -3.66 24.66
C ALA A 92 -20.76 -4.34 23.98
N LEU A 93 -20.88 -4.60 22.68
CA LEU A 93 -19.75 -4.80 21.78
C LEU A 93 -18.83 -3.58 21.95
N LYS A 94 -17.75 -3.76 22.72
CA LYS A 94 -16.66 -2.79 22.83
C LYS A 94 -16.11 -2.61 21.43
N VAL A 95 -16.52 -1.56 20.73
CA VAL A 95 -15.91 -1.17 19.46
C VAL A 95 -14.42 -0.91 19.76
N PRO A 96 -13.48 -1.50 19.01
CA PRO A 96 -12.06 -1.36 19.29
C PRO A 96 -11.64 0.12 19.35
N LEU A 97 -10.85 0.47 20.36
CA LEU A 97 -10.16 1.77 20.49
C LEU A 97 -9.18 2.06 19.32
N SER A 98 -9.03 1.12 18.38
CA SER A 98 -8.21 1.21 17.18
C SER A 98 -8.95 1.70 15.94
N ALA A 99 -10.28 1.87 15.99
CA ALA A 99 -11.02 2.40 14.84
C ALA A 99 -10.48 3.79 14.48
N ARG A 100 -10.18 3.99 13.19
CA ARG A 100 -9.81 5.29 12.63
C ARG A 100 -11.05 5.97 12.08
N GLN A 101 -10.95 7.28 11.84
CA GLN A 101 -12.07 8.04 11.30
C GLN A 101 -12.51 7.48 9.95
N LEU A 102 -11.55 7.13 9.11
CA LEU A 102 -11.73 6.41 7.85
C LEU A 102 -10.98 5.08 8.01
N ASP A 103 -11.60 3.93 7.72
CA ASP A 103 -10.85 2.67 7.74
C ASP A 103 -10.07 2.51 6.43
N ALA A 104 -10.75 2.67 5.29
CA ALA A 104 -10.18 2.57 3.94
C ALA A 104 -10.41 3.83 3.08
N ILE A 105 -9.43 4.17 2.25
CA ILE A 105 -9.55 5.16 1.17
C ILE A 105 -9.19 4.48 -0.15
N HIS A 106 -10.04 4.60 -1.16
CA HIS A 106 -9.80 4.13 -2.53
C HIS A 106 -9.72 5.33 -3.47
N LEU A 107 -8.61 5.48 -4.17
CA LEU A 107 -8.40 6.54 -5.14
C LEU A 107 -8.19 5.95 -6.54
N THR A 108 -9.01 6.34 -7.49
CA THR A 108 -8.84 6.01 -8.90
C THR A 108 -8.08 7.14 -9.59
N CYS A 109 -6.78 6.98 -9.79
CA CYS A 109 -5.93 7.97 -10.45
C CYS A 109 -6.12 7.87 -11.97
N ALA A 110 -6.73 8.88 -12.58
CA ALA A 110 -6.92 8.95 -14.03
C ALA A 110 -5.60 9.28 -14.74
N SER A 111 -5.55 8.99 -16.05
CA SER A 111 -4.38 9.31 -16.89
C SER A 111 -4.14 10.81 -17.09
N SER A 112 -5.16 11.64 -16.85
CA SER A 112 -5.11 13.10 -16.88
C SER A 112 -4.45 13.71 -15.63
N LEU A 113 -4.19 12.92 -14.58
CA LEU A 113 -3.61 13.39 -13.33
C LEU A 113 -2.19 13.91 -13.54
N ARG A 114 -1.97 15.20 -13.30
CA ARG A 114 -0.66 15.84 -13.50
C ARG A 114 0.31 15.41 -12.42
N ALA A 115 1.61 15.40 -12.75
CA ALA A 115 2.68 15.08 -11.78
C ALA A 115 2.50 15.85 -10.47
N ARG A 116 2.37 17.19 -10.53
CA ARG A 116 2.22 18.08 -9.36
C ARG A 116 1.02 17.73 -8.46
N GLU A 117 -0.07 17.22 -9.02
CA GLU A 117 -1.26 16.80 -8.28
C GLU A 117 -0.99 15.47 -7.55
N PHE A 118 -0.28 14.57 -8.22
CA PHE A 118 0.21 13.34 -7.61
C PHE A 118 1.20 13.62 -6.46
N GLU A 119 2.14 14.55 -6.65
CA GLU A 119 3.07 15.01 -5.60
C GLU A 119 2.30 15.58 -4.39
N ALA A 120 1.32 16.43 -4.67
CA ALA A 120 0.46 17.05 -3.68
C ALA A 120 -0.33 16.00 -2.86
N MET A 121 -0.92 15.01 -3.52
CA MET A 121 -1.58 13.89 -2.88
C MET A 121 -0.61 13.06 -2.01
N CYS A 122 0.53 12.66 -2.57
CA CYS A 122 1.56 11.89 -1.87
C CYS A 122 2.13 12.63 -0.65
N SER A 123 2.26 13.96 -0.72
CA SER A 123 2.69 14.80 0.40
C SER A 123 1.69 14.80 1.56
N ALA A 124 0.40 14.53 1.32
CA ALA A 124 -0.61 14.35 2.36
C ALA A 124 -0.57 12.93 2.95
N ILE A 125 -0.47 11.91 2.09
CA ILE A 125 -0.44 10.49 2.48
C ILE A 125 0.69 10.20 3.48
N VAL A 126 1.86 10.82 3.32
CA VAL A 126 3.04 10.60 4.18
C VAL A 126 2.80 10.95 5.65
N VAL A 127 1.84 11.81 5.96
CA VAL A 127 1.48 12.22 7.33
C VAL A 127 0.09 11.76 7.76
N ASN A 128 -0.54 10.87 7.00
CA ASN A 128 -1.91 10.41 7.24
C ASN A 128 -2.12 9.80 8.64
N GLN A 129 -3.10 10.29 9.39
CA GLN A 129 -3.56 9.70 10.65
C GLN A 129 -5.04 9.30 10.65
N THR A 130 -5.73 9.54 9.54
CA THR A 130 -7.18 9.35 9.37
C THR A 130 -7.53 7.98 8.83
N ALA A 131 -6.67 7.38 7.99
CA ALA A 131 -6.90 6.11 7.30
C ALA A 131 -5.89 5.02 7.66
N ARG A 132 -6.32 3.75 7.54
CA ARG A 132 -5.47 2.58 7.81
C ARG A 132 -5.20 1.74 6.56
N LYS A 133 -6.14 1.74 5.62
CA LYS A 133 -6.00 1.10 4.30
C LYS A 133 -6.06 2.14 3.19
N LEU A 134 -5.17 2.03 2.21
CA LEU A 134 -5.16 2.84 1.00
C LEU A 134 -5.14 1.95 -0.23
N SER A 135 -6.01 2.23 -1.19
CA SER A 135 -5.98 1.64 -2.52
C SER A 135 -5.78 2.73 -3.56
N LEU A 136 -4.83 2.55 -4.47
CA LEU A 136 -4.55 3.43 -5.60
C LEU A 136 -4.73 2.64 -6.89
N SER A 137 -5.74 2.98 -7.70
CA SER A 137 -5.88 2.43 -9.05
C SER A 137 -5.12 3.33 -10.02
N LEU A 138 -3.99 2.84 -10.54
CA LEU A 138 -3.02 3.61 -11.32
C LEU A 138 -3.29 3.40 -12.81
N TRP A 139 -4.26 4.12 -13.38
CA TRP A 139 -4.54 4.08 -14.82
C TRP A 139 -3.53 4.94 -15.60
N LEU A 140 -2.28 4.47 -15.63
CA LEU A 140 -1.20 5.05 -16.43
C LEU A 140 -1.44 4.73 -17.92
N ASN A 141 -2.43 5.37 -18.54
CA ASN A 141 -2.70 5.20 -19.96
C ASN A 141 -1.79 6.08 -20.83
N TRP A 142 -0.85 5.41 -21.51
CA TRP A 142 -0.23 5.58 -22.85
C TRP A 142 -0.43 6.81 -23.77
N ILE A 143 -1.08 7.91 -23.37
CA ILE A 143 -1.29 9.07 -24.24
C ILE A 143 -0.36 10.20 -23.83
N SER A 144 0.92 10.01 -24.10
CA SER A 144 1.83 11.13 -24.35
C SER A 144 3.06 10.59 -25.08
N ASP A 145 3.36 11.20 -26.22
CA ASP A 145 4.46 10.94 -27.15
C ASP A 145 5.85 11.27 -26.54
N GLY A 146 6.00 11.13 -25.22
CA GLY A 146 7.17 11.47 -24.42
C GLY A 146 7.81 10.27 -23.74
N ASP A 147 8.88 10.52 -22.98
CA ASP A 147 9.62 9.50 -22.23
C ASP A 147 8.78 8.91 -21.08
N LEU A 148 7.91 7.96 -21.43
CA LEU A 148 7.01 7.23 -20.53
C LEU A 148 7.75 6.62 -19.33
N THR A 149 9.04 6.31 -19.48
CA THR A 149 9.86 5.75 -18.41
C THR A 149 10.11 6.75 -17.29
N ALA A 150 10.28 8.02 -17.63
CA ALA A 150 10.50 9.08 -16.63
C ALA A 150 9.24 9.37 -15.81
N VAL A 151 8.06 9.35 -16.45
CA VAL A 151 6.77 9.58 -15.76
C VAL A 151 6.45 8.44 -14.79
N SER A 152 6.62 7.18 -15.24
CA SER A 152 6.45 6.01 -14.39
C SER A 152 7.40 6.05 -13.19
N ALA A 153 8.69 6.31 -13.44
CA ALA A 153 9.71 6.35 -12.39
C ALA A 153 9.39 7.43 -11.34
N HIS A 154 8.90 8.57 -11.78
CA HIS A 154 8.45 9.65 -10.90
C HIS A 154 7.31 9.22 -9.97
N TRP A 155 6.30 8.51 -10.48
CA TRP A 155 5.18 8.03 -9.66
C TRP A 155 5.67 7.02 -8.62
N TRP A 156 6.49 6.05 -9.03
CA TRP A 156 7.06 5.06 -8.10
C TRP A 156 7.93 5.70 -7.02
N LYS A 157 8.71 6.72 -7.37
CA LYS A 157 9.49 7.53 -6.43
C LYS A 157 8.58 8.17 -5.36
N TRP A 158 7.46 8.74 -5.77
CA TRP A 158 6.51 9.38 -4.86
C TRP A 158 5.70 8.39 -4.01
N ILE A 159 5.35 7.22 -4.56
CA ILE A 159 4.75 6.12 -3.80
C ILE A 159 5.73 5.65 -2.71
N ALA A 160 7.01 5.48 -3.05
CA ALA A 160 8.06 5.13 -2.08
C ALA A 160 8.11 6.15 -0.93
N TYR A 161 8.12 7.44 -1.28
CA TYR A 161 8.14 8.51 -0.29
C TYR A 161 6.89 8.49 0.61
N ALA A 162 5.71 8.47 0.01
CA ALA A 162 4.44 8.61 0.72
C ALA A 162 4.12 7.43 1.63
N CYS A 163 4.48 6.22 1.22
CA CYS A 163 4.02 4.99 1.88
C CYS A 163 5.11 4.26 2.66
N PHE A 164 6.38 4.41 2.25
CA PHE A 164 7.47 3.55 2.74
C PHE A 164 8.65 4.30 3.35
N SER A 165 8.78 5.61 3.15
CA SER A 165 9.90 6.40 3.69
C SER A 165 9.99 6.38 5.21
N LYS A 166 11.13 6.82 5.77
CA LYS A 166 11.28 7.04 7.22
C LYS A 166 10.16 7.92 7.77
N ARG A 167 9.84 9.00 7.05
CA ARG A 167 8.74 9.92 7.39
C ARG A 167 7.39 9.21 7.42
N ALA A 168 7.06 8.43 6.40
CA ALA A 168 5.80 7.68 6.35
C ALA A 168 5.67 6.73 7.54
N ARG A 169 6.74 6.04 7.93
CA ARG A 169 6.71 5.14 9.09
C ARG A 169 6.53 5.87 10.44
N ASP A 170 7.03 7.10 10.54
CA ASP A 170 6.92 7.89 11.77
C ASP A 170 5.58 8.64 11.91
N TYR A 171 4.98 9.01 10.78
CA TYR A 171 3.82 9.92 10.72
C TYR A 171 2.59 9.37 10.01
N SER A 172 2.67 8.28 9.27
CA SER A 172 1.51 7.65 8.64
C SER A 172 0.98 6.48 9.47
N SER A 173 -0.35 6.34 9.54
CA SER A 173 -1.05 5.20 10.16
C SER A 173 -1.46 4.12 9.15
N LEU A 174 -0.95 4.17 7.92
CA LEU A 174 -1.23 3.14 6.93
C LEU A 174 -0.60 1.81 7.33
N GLU A 175 -1.43 0.76 7.27
CA GLU A 175 -1.04 -0.63 7.53
C GLU A 175 -1.24 -1.50 6.28
N SER A 176 -2.16 -1.11 5.39
CA SER A 176 -2.46 -1.83 4.14
C SER A 176 -2.39 -0.89 2.93
N LEU A 177 -1.69 -1.32 1.89
CA LEU A 177 -1.61 -0.62 0.61
C LEU A 177 -1.97 -1.55 -0.55
N ALA A 178 -2.88 -1.13 -1.41
CA ALA A 178 -3.15 -1.79 -2.68
C ALA A 178 -2.83 -0.86 -3.85
N LEU A 179 -1.93 -1.29 -4.74
CA LEU A 179 -1.61 -0.62 -6.00
C LEU A 179 -2.24 -1.44 -7.11
N LEU A 180 -3.32 -0.95 -7.71
CA LEU A 180 -4.14 -1.64 -8.68
C LEU A 180 -3.94 -1.05 -10.09
N SER A 181 -4.31 -1.81 -11.12
CA SER A 181 -4.22 -1.40 -12.52
C SER A 181 -2.82 -0.99 -12.99
N VAL A 182 -1.76 -1.49 -12.34
CA VAL A 182 -0.37 -1.19 -12.69
C VAL A 182 -0.09 -1.63 -14.13
N SER A 183 0.34 -0.70 -14.99
CA SER A 183 0.64 -0.98 -16.40
C SER A 183 1.99 -1.69 -16.54
N SER A 184 3.04 -1.13 -15.96
CA SER A 184 4.40 -1.66 -15.98
C SER A 184 5.15 -1.35 -14.69
N LEU A 185 6.10 -2.23 -14.35
CA LEU A 185 7.10 -2.00 -13.31
C LEU A 185 8.48 -2.34 -13.90
N THR A 186 9.24 -1.32 -14.27
CA THR A 186 10.56 -1.43 -14.91
C THR A 186 11.70 -1.42 -13.89
N VAL A 187 12.92 -1.74 -14.34
CA VAL A 187 14.12 -1.59 -13.49
C VAL A 187 14.30 -0.13 -13.04
N ALA A 188 14.07 0.85 -13.93
CA ALA A 188 14.21 2.26 -13.59
C ALA A 188 13.21 2.72 -12.53
N ASP A 189 11.98 2.17 -12.55
CA ASP A 189 10.98 2.40 -11.52
C ASP A 189 11.46 1.89 -10.16
N MET A 190 11.98 0.67 -10.12
CA MET A 190 12.47 0.05 -8.89
C MET A 190 13.75 0.70 -8.36
N GLU A 191 14.64 1.15 -9.23
CA GLU A 191 15.82 1.94 -8.85
C GLU A 191 15.41 3.27 -8.23
N SER A 192 14.43 3.96 -8.83
CA SER A 192 13.89 5.23 -8.31
C SER A 192 13.17 5.03 -6.96
N PHE A 193 12.40 3.96 -6.84
CA PHE A 193 11.77 3.55 -5.58
C PHE A 193 12.81 3.26 -4.50
N ALA A 194 13.83 2.47 -4.84
CA ALA A 194 14.93 2.10 -3.94
C ALA A 194 15.74 3.32 -3.46
N ALA A 195 16.03 4.26 -4.36
CA ALA A 195 16.79 5.47 -4.06
C ALA A 195 16.15 6.27 -2.92
N VAL A 196 14.82 6.44 -2.95
CA VAL A 196 14.08 7.16 -1.90
C VAL A 196 14.16 6.45 -0.55
N LEU A 197 14.10 5.12 -0.53
CA LEU A 197 14.10 4.35 0.71
C LEU A 197 15.48 4.23 1.36
N GLN A 198 16.53 4.25 0.54
CA GLN A 198 17.91 4.28 1.01
C GLN A 198 18.40 5.69 1.34
N SER A 199 17.73 6.73 0.83
CA SER A 199 18.10 8.11 1.09
C SER A 199 17.91 8.48 2.57
N GLU A 200 18.91 9.16 3.12
CA GLU A 200 18.81 9.83 4.41
C GLU A 200 17.99 11.14 4.31
N HIS A 201 17.81 11.64 3.09
CA HIS A 201 17.17 12.92 2.75
C HIS A 201 16.09 12.71 1.69
N PRO A 202 15.01 11.96 2.00
CA PRO A 202 14.05 11.53 1.00
C PRO A 202 13.28 12.69 0.36
N GLU A 203 13.09 13.82 1.06
CA GLU A 203 12.48 15.02 0.48
C GLU A 203 13.35 15.68 -0.61
N GLU A 204 14.66 15.72 -0.40
CA GLU A 204 15.60 16.22 -1.41
C GLU A 204 15.71 15.22 -2.58
N GLU A 205 15.70 13.93 -2.27
CA GLU A 205 15.72 12.86 -3.27
C GLU A 205 14.51 12.97 -4.21
N VAL A 206 13.27 13.02 -3.70
CA VAL A 206 12.05 13.07 -4.56
C VAL A 206 12.07 14.22 -5.56
N PHE A 207 12.57 15.39 -5.16
CA PHE A 207 12.66 16.57 -6.02
C PHE A 207 13.98 16.69 -6.79
N GLY A 208 14.96 15.82 -6.53
CA GLY A 208 16.30 15.94 -7.11
C GLY A 208 17.03 17.21 -6.67
N CYS A 209 16.72 17.72 -5.47
CA CYS A 209 17.31 18.93 -4.94
C CYS A 209 18.70 18.66 -4.31
N PRO A 210 19.63 19.63 -4.36
CA PRO A 210 20.90 19.49 -3.67
C PRO A 210 20.73 19.53 -2.15
N ARG A 211 21.74 18.99 -1.45
CA ARG A 211 21.74 18.95 0.01
C ARG A 211 21.79 20.34 0.63
N GLY A 212 20.83 20.64 1.50
CA GLY A 212 20.80 21.86 2.32
C GLY A 212 21.92 21.93 3.36
N GLN A 213 22.24 23.15 3.83
CA GLN A 213 23.15 23.38 4.96
C GLN A 213 22.49 23.13 6.30
N VAL A 214 21.17 23.32 6.37
CA VAL A 214 20.36 23.12 7.56
C VAL A 214 19.60 21.80 7.43
N PRO A 215 19.65 20.92 8.45
CA PRO A 215 18.90 19.67 8.42
C PRO A 215 17.39 19.88 8.28
N GLU A 216 16.74 18.92 7.64
CA GLU A 216 15.30 18.89 7.44
C GLU A 216 14.59 18.81 8.78
N ARG A 217 13.57 19.66 8.95
CA ARG A 217 12.83 19.79 10.20
C ARG A 217 11.35 19.86 9.94
N ASP A 218 10.59 19.32 10.89
CA ASP A 218 9.15 19.47 10.91
C ASP A 218 8.82 20.86 11.46
N ALA A 219 7.85 21.51 10.85
CA ALA A 219 7.40 22.82 11.26
C ALA A 219 5.88 22.96 11.14
N SER A 220 5.37 24.05 11.71
CA SER A 220 4.04 24.56 11.46
C SER A 220 4.14 25.93 10.78
N LEU A 221 3.32 26.14 9.75
CA LEU A 221 3.19 27.39 9.03
C LEU A 221 2.04 28.21 9.64
N LEU A 222 2.27 29.50 9.83
CA LEU A 222 1.24 30.42 10.31
C LEU A 222 0.09 30.55 9.30
N ALA A 223 -1.13 30.69 9.81
CA ALA A 223 -2.31 31.04 9.02
C ALA A 223 -2.09 32.36 8.26
N GLY A 224 -2.54 32.39 7.00
CA GLY A 224 -2.44 33.56 6.12
C GLY A 224 -1.03 33.86 5.59
N ALA A 225 -0.03 33.01 5.88
CA ALA A 225 1.32 33.17 5.34
C ALA A 225 1.35 33.05 3.80
N ASP A 226 2.29 33.75 3.18
CA ASP A 226 2.50 33.67 1.73
C ASP A 226 3.20 32.35 1.36
N ILE A 227 2.59 31.58 0.46
CA ILE A 227 3.13 30.32 -0.05
C ILE A 227 3.35 30.45 -1.56
N ARG A 228 4.59 30.27 -2.02
CA ARG A 228 4.89 30.12 -3.46
C ARG A 228 4.73 28.66 -3.83
N TRP A 229 3.84 28.39 -4.77
CA TRP A 229 3.45 27.03 -5.16
C TRP A 229 3.74 26.72 -6.63
N HIS A 230 4.00 27.75 -7.43
CA HIS A 230 4.25 27.66 -8.85
C HIS A 230 5.75 27.68 -9.13
N PHE A 231 6.21 26.65 -9.83
CA PHE A 231 7.60 26.49 -10.25
C PHE A 231 7.65 26.29 -11.78
N ASP A 232 8.73 26.68 -12.41
CA ASP A 232 8.94 26.46 -13.85
C ASP A 232 9.49 25.04 -14.13
N SER A 233 9.83 24.77 -15.39
CA SER A 233 10.40 23.47 -15.81
C SER A 233 11.82 23.22 -15.28
N GLN A 234 12.52 24.25 -14.80
CA GLN A 234 13.82 24.13 -14.14
C GLN A 234 13.69 23.96 -12.62
N GLY A 235 12.45 23.99 -12.10
CA GLY A 235 12.17 23.89 -10.67
C GLY A 235 12.41 25.19 -9.91
N GLU A 236 12.49 26.33 -10.60
CA GLU A 236 12.63 27.66 -10.01
C GLU A 236 11.25 28.29 -9.76
N PRO A 237 11.07 29.08 -8.69
CA PRO A 237 9.79 29.67 -8.35
C PRO A 237 9.37 30.77 -9.36
N VAL A 238 8.15 30.68 -9.86
CA VAL A 238 7.57 31.70 -10.75
C VAL A 238 7.10 32.89 -9.90
N LEU A 239 7.88 33.97 -9.90
CA LEU A 239 7.68 35.12 -9.01
C LEU A 239 6.49 36.01 -9.39
N THR A 240 5.99 35.89 -10.62
CA THR A 240 4.82 36.64 -11.12
C THR A 240 3.52 36.05 -10.61
N SER A 241 3.49 34.75 -10.32
CA SER A 241 2.26 34.08 -9.93
C SER A 241 1.81 34.43 -8.51
N PRO A 242 0.50 34.52 -8.26
CA PRO A 242 -0.04 34.86 -6.96
C PRO A 242 0.34 33.82 -5.89
N CYS A 243 0.69 34.32 -4.69
CA CYS A 243 0.96 33.46 -3.54
C CYS A 243 -0.33 32.80 -3.03
N LEU A 244 -0.26 31.51 -2.73
CA LEU A 244 -1.31 30.78 -2.06
C LEU A 244 -1.37 31.22 -0.59
N LYS A 245 -2.59 31.38 -0.06
CA LYS A 245 -2.86 31.66 1.35
C LYS A 245 -3.88 30.69 1.90
N LEU A 246 -3.53 30.11 3.05
CA LEU A 246 -4.37 29.16 3.77
C LEU A 246 -4.90 29.85 5.03
N ASP A 247 -6.21 29.73 5.25
CA ASP A 247 -6.90 30.42 6.34
C ASP A 247 -6.56 29.82 7.70
N GLU A 248 -6.18 28.54 7.71
CA GLU A 248 -5.79 27.77 8.88
C GLU A 248 -4.28 27.50 8.88
N PRO A 249 -3.66 27.35 10.08
CA PRO A 249 -2.26 26.99 10.16
C PRO A 249 -2.03 25.56 9.66
N VAL A 250 -0.93 25.35 8.93
CA VAL A 250 -0.53 24.01 8.49
C VAL A 250 0.42 23.42 9.50
N THR A 251 0.22 22.14 9.85
CA THR A 251 1.10 21.41 10.76
C THR A 251 1.83 20.29 10.04
N LEU A 252 2.98 19.87 10.58
CA LEU A 252 3.77 18.76 10.06
C LEU A 252 4.24 18.91 8.61
N LEU A 253 4.44 20.16 8.16
CA LEU A 253 5.20 20.41 6.94
C LEU A 253 6.67 20.09 7.17
N ARG A 254 7.39 19.78 6.10
CA ARG A 254 8.81 19.42 6.15
C ARG A 254 9.65 20.39 5.35
N THR A 255 10.60 21.07 5.99
CA THR A 255 11.58 21.90 5.27
C THR A 255 12.70 21.03 4.72
N PHE A 256 13.22 21.35 3.54
CA PHE A 256 14.35 20.65 2.92
C PHE A 256 15.20 21.60 2.07
N SER A 257 16.41 21.20 1.70
CA SER A 257 17.35 22.01 0.91
C SER A 257 17.58 23.44 1.45
N ASP A 258 17.46 23.63 2.77
CA ASP A 258 17.60 24.92 3.43
C ASP A 258 19.09 25.33 3.50
N ASP A 259 19.44 26.43 2.85
CA ASP A 259 20.79 27.01 2.84
C ASP A 259 21.16 27.75 4.14
N GLY A 260 20.21 27.91 5.06
CA GLY A 260 20.36 28.59 6.34
C GLY A 260 20.38 30.12 6.28
N VAL A 261 20.31 30.73 5.10
CA VAL A 261 20.43 32.18 4.92
C VAL A 261 19.27 32.79 4.13
N SER A 262 18.67 32.05 3.21
CA SER A 262 17.57 32.53 2.39
C SER A 262 16.31 32.77 3.23
N GLU A 263 15.57 33.82 2.84
CA GLU A 263 14.27 34.15 3.43
C GLU A 263 13.22 33.10 3.07
N TRP A 264 13.22 32.66 1.81
CA TRP A 264 12.34 31.62 1.29
C TRP A 264 13.03 30.27 1.39
N ILE A 265 12.31 29.29 1.91
CA ILE A 265 12.80 27.93 2.13
C ILE A 265 11.86 26.97 1.42
N ASP A 266 12.44 25.96 0.76
CA ASP A 266 11.67 24.86 0.21
C ASP A 266 11.02 24.04 1.32
N ALA A 267 9.72 23.78 1.14
CA ALA A 267 8.87 23.10 2.08
C ALA A 267 7.94 22.13 1.35
N MET A 268 7.84 20.93 1.90
CA MET A 268 6.80 19.97 1.56
C MET A 268 5.59 20.25 2.43
N ILE A 269 4.53 20.78 1.82
CA ILE A 269 3.28 21.09 2.51
C ILE A 269 2.30 19.94 2.22
N PRO A 270 1.78 19.23 3.24
CA PRO A 270 0.80 18.17 3.05
C PRO A 270 -0.37 18.64 2.19
N GLY A 271 -0.70 17.89 1.15
CA GLY A 271 -1.75 18.20 0.19
C GLY A 271 -1.37 19.22 -0.89
N TYR A 272 -0.22 19.89 -0.81
CA TYR A 272 0.17 20.93 -1.78
C TYR A 272 1.50 20.65 -2.50
N GLY A 273 2.25 19.65 -2.04
CA GLY A 273 3.51 19.22 -2.66
C GLY A 273 4.65 20.20 -2.37
N ARG A 274 5.53 20.43 -3.36
CA ARG A 274 6.62 21.43 -3.25
C ARG A 274 6.04 22.83 -3.16
N CYS A 275 6.53 23.58 -2.19
CA CYS A 275 6.25 25.00 -2.01
C CYS A 275 7.49 25.73 -1.49
N GLN A 276 7.52 27.05 -1.60
CA GLN A 276 8.41 27.90 -0.81
C GLN A 276 7.60 28.73 0.19
N VAL A 277 8.14 28.82 1.40
CA VAL A 277 7.55 29.60 2.50
C VAL A 277 8.62 30.46 3.14
N ARG A 278 8.21 31.55 3.80
CA ARG A 278 9.17 32.39 4.51
C ARG A 278 9.59 31.75 5.84
N ARG A 279 10.90 31.78 6.12
CA ARG A 279 11.50 31.31 7.37
C ARG A 279 10.83 31.86 8.62
N ARG A 280 10.47 33.15 8.59
CA ARG A 280 9.87 33.85 9.73
C ARG A 280 8.44 33.38 10.06
N ASP A 281 7.76 32.78 9.09
CA ASP A 281 6.39 32.30 9.22
C ASP A 281 6.35 30.82 9.68
N LEU A 282 7.51 30.23 9.95
CA LEU A 282 7.67 28.86 10.42
C LEU A 282 7.90 28.79 11.93
N SER A 283 7.22 27.83 12.56
CA SER A 283 7.47 27.40 13.94
C SER A 283 7.95 25.96 13.95
N PHE A 284 9.23 25.75 14.24
CA PHE A 284 9.84 24.41 14.22
C PHE A 284 9.35 23.55 15.39
N LEU A 285 9.01 22.30 15.09
CA LEU A 285 8.56 21.33 16.06
C LEU A 285 9.75 20.65 16.74
N GLU A 286 9.58 20.27 18.01
CA GLU A 286 10.60 19.49 18.70
C GLU A 286 10.68 18.06 18.13
N PRO A 287 11.88 17.46 18.06
CA PRO A 287 12.05 16.08 17.63
C PRO A 287 11.20 15.12 18.49
N ARG A 288 10.42 14.24 17.85
CA ARG A 288 9.68 13.19 18.56
C ARG A 288 10.67 12.22 19.21
N ASN A 289 10.71 12.22 20.54
CA ASN A 289 11.44 11.23 21.35
C ASN A 289 10.63 9.93 21.60
N LYS A 290 9.44 9.77 21.00
CA LYS A 290 8.62 8.56 21.17
C LYS A 290 8.97 7.52 20.11
N ALA A 291 9.13 6.27 20.54
CA ALA A 291 9.21 5.12 19.65
C ALA A 291 8.04 5.17 18.63
N PRO A 292 8.28 4.85 17.35
CA PRO A 292 7.26 4.92 16.32
C PRO A 292 6.05 4.10 16.77
N ALA A 293 4.90 4.77 16.87
CA ALA A 293 3.64 4.13 17.23
C ALA A 293 3.03 3.35 16.04
N SER A 294 3.59 3.53 14.84
CA SER A 294 3.16 2.92 13.59
C SER A 294 4.13 1.80 13.20
N THR A 295 3.57 0.64 12.87
CA THR A 295 4.28 -0.55 12.39
C THR A 295 4.56 -0.50 10.89
N GLY A 296 4.24 0.61 10.21
CA GLY A 296 4.34 0.73 8.75
C GLY A 296 3.37 -0.21 8.01
N ILE A 297 3.59 -0.36 6.71
CA ILE A 297 2.80 -1.26 5.86
C ILE A 297 3.12 -2.72 6.20
N THR A 298 2.09 -3.47 6.57
CA THR A 298 2.13 -4.91 6.84
C THR A 298 1.42 -5.72 5.76
N ALA A 299 0.54 -5.12 4.96
CA ALA A 299 -0.12 -5.78 3.84
C ALA A 299 0.07 -4.96 2.55
N LEU A 300 0.56 -5.62 1.49
CA LEU A 300 0.79 -5.00 0.18
C LEU A 300 0.09 -5.82 -0.91
N THR A 301 -0.72 -5.16 -1.73
CA THR A 301 -1.30 -5.74 -2.94
C THR A 301 -0.75 -5.00 -4.15
N ILE A 302 -0.25 -5.72 -5.15
CA ILE A 302 0.14 -5.16 -6.46
C ILE A 302 -0.67 -5.88 -7.53
N GLY A 303 -1.62 -5.19 -8.13
CA GLY A 303 -2.46 -5.67 -9.22
C GLY A 303 -2.10 -5.02 -10.55
N PHE A 304 -1.70 -5.82 -11.53
CA PHE A 304 -1.41 -5.36 -12.88
C PHE A 304 -2.69 -5.30 -13.74
N ASN A 305 -2.67 -4.44 -14.76
CA ASN A 305 -3.84 -4.20 -15.61
C ASN A 305 -4.21 -5.44 -16.46
N LYS A 306 -5.38 -6.04 -16.19
CA LYS A 306 -5.89 -7.24 -16.89
C LYS A 306 -6.56 -6.93 -18.25
N ARG A 307 -6.65 -5.67 -18.71
CA ARG A 307 -7.37 -5.29 -19.96
C ARG A 307 -6.51 -5.33 -21.23
N GLN A 308 -5.18 -5.35 -21.15
CA GLN A 308 -4.31 -5.46 -22.33
C GLN A 308 -4.11 -6.94 -22.75
N GLY A 309 -5.20 -7.57 -23.21
CA GLY A 309 -5.17 -8.90 -23.83
C GLY A 309 -4.65 -8.91 -25.27
N GLY A 310 -3.58 -8.17 -25.58
CA GLY A 310 -3.07 -8.10 -26.94
C GLY A 310 -1.64 -7.60 -27.04
N ILE A 311 -0.69 -8.52 -27.19
CA ILE A 311 0.61 -8.40 -27.88
C ILE A 311 1.56 -7.24 -27.44
N ALA A 312 1.22 -6.42 -26.45
CA ALA A 312 2.15 -5.49 -25.83
C ALA A 312 2.99 -6.20 -24.75
N HIS A 313 3.63 -7.31 -25.13
CA HIS A 313 4.73 -7.88 -24.35
C HIS A 313 5.95 -6.95 -24.48
N GLY A 314 5.95 -5.84 -23.73
CA GLY A 314 7.22 -5.32 -23.25
C GLY A 314 7.84 -6.38 -22.34
N PRO A 315 9.15 -6.66 -22.41
CA PRO A 315 9.78 -7.52 -21.42
C PRO A 315 9.53 -6.87 -20.06
N ARG A 316 8.62 -7.45 -19.28
CA ARG A 316 8.53 -7.18 -17.85
C ARG A 316 9.87 -7.64 -17.31
N THR A 317 10.80 -6.70 -17.22
CA THR A 317 12.14 -6.95 -16.70
C THR A 317 11.96 -7.67 -15.37
N PRO A 318 12.75 -8.73 -15.09
CA PRO A 318 12.65 -9.42 -13.82
C PRO A 318 12.82 -8.37 -12.74
N ILE A 319 11.71 -8.03 -12.08
CA ILE A 319 11.71 -7.19 -10.90
C ILE A 319 12.78 -7.81 -10.00
N ASP A 320 13.68 -6.99 -9.46
CA ASP A 320 14.51 -7.42 -8.33
C ASP A 320 13.54 -7.67 -7.18
N LYS A 321 12.97 -8.87 -7.13
CA LYS A 321 11.81 -9.20 -6.29
C LYS A 321 12.19 -9.25 -4.82
N ASP A 322 13.48 -9.42 -4.56
CA ASP A 322 14.10 -9.36 -3.22
C ASP A 322 14.14 -7.91 -2.72
N ALA A 323 14.05 -6.93 -3.63
CA ALA A 323 13.93 -5.52 -3.31
C ALA A 323 12.66 -5.23 -2.50
N ILE A 324 11.50 -5.81 -2.84
CA ILE A 324 10.23 -5.53 -2.14
C ILE A 324 10.36 -5.91 -0.66
N LEU A 325 10.90 -7.10 -0.36
CA LEU A 325 11.09 -7.55 1.02
C LEU A 325 12.25 -6.83 1.72
N ARG A 326 13.32 -6.49 1.00
CA ARG A 326 14.42 -5.67 1.54
C ARG A 326 13.93 -4.29 1.98
N TYR A 327 12.99 -3.72 1.24
CA TYR A 327 12.48 -2.38 1.46
C TYR A 327 11.23 -2.32 2.35
N CYS A 328 10.52 -3.44 2.51
CA CYS A 328 9.32 -3.57 3.34
C CYS A 328 9.55 -4.58 4.48
N PRO A 329 10.42 -4.29 5.47
CA PRO A 329 10.78 -5.27 6.50
C PRO A 329 9.62 -5.65 7.43
N MET A 330 8.53 -4.87 7.43
CA MET A 330 7.34 -5.11 8.25
C MET A 330 6.24 -5.87 7.51
N LEU A 331 6.46 -6.23 6.24
CA LEU A 331 5.47 -6.92 5.43
C LEU A 331 5.13 -8.30 6.00
N GLU A 332 3.85 -8.54 6.19
CA GLU A 332 3.26 -9.79 6.68
C GLU A 332 2.49 -10.48 5.56
N ASP A 333 1.77 -9.74 4.72
CA ASP A 333 0.99 -10.27 3.61
C ASP A 333 1.39 -9.56 2.29
N LEU A 334 1.63 -10.33 1.23
CA LEU A 334 1.82 -9.81 -0.13
C LEU A 334 0.84 -10.49 -1.09
N VAL A 335 0.04 -9.70 -1.78
CA VAL A 335 -0.80 -10.16 -2.89
C VAL A 335 -0.23 -9.62 -4.19
N LEU A 336 0.05 -10.50 -5.13
CA LEU A 336 0.45 -10.15 -6.49
C LEU A 336 -0.65 -10.63 -7.42
N SER A 337 -1.36 -9.70 -8.06
CA SER A 337 -2.41 -10.01 -9.02
C SER A 337 -1.93 -9.64 -10.42
N ASP A 338 -1.89 -10.61 -11.33
CA ASP A 338 -1.52 -10.39 -12.73
C ASP A 338 -2.62 -10.89 -13.68
N TYR A 339 -2.38 -10.84 -14.98
CA TYR A 339 -3.36 -11.23 -15.98
C TYR A 339 -3.84 -12.68 -15.81
N TYR A 340 -2.91 -13.58 -15.46
CA TYR A 340 -3.16 -15.03 -15.41
C TYR A 340 -3.31 -15.59 -14.01
N VAL A 341 -2.62 -14.99 -13.04
CA VAL A 341 -2.44 -15.57 -11.72
C VAL A 341 -2.46 -14.48 -10.68
N ASP A 342 -3.26 -14.69 -9.64
CA ASP A 342 -3.26 -13.94 -8.41
C ASP A 342 -2.67 -14.82 -7.30
N VAL A 343 -1.65 -14.33 -6.60
CA VAL A 343 -0.91 -15.09 -5.57
C VAL A 343 -0.86 -14.31 -4.27
N ARG A 344 -1.19 -14.99 -3.17
CA ARG A 344 -1.05 -14.47 -1.82
C ARG A 344 0.02 -15.21 -1.04
N LEU A 345 1.02 -14.45 -0.59
CA LEU A 345 2.14 -14.91 0.21
C LEU A 345 2.01 -14.38 1.63
N ASP A 346 2.14 -15.27 2.62
CA ASP A 346 2.15 -14.93 4.05
C ASP A 346 3.57 -15.08 4.61
N PHE A 347 4.11 -13.96 5.11
CA PHE A 347 5.45 -13.84 5.65
C PHE A 347 5.50 -13.87 7.19
N ARG A 348 4.37 -14.09 7.89
CA ARG A 348 4.34 -14.07 9.37
C ARG A 348 5.26 -15.12 10.00
N GLU A 349 5.29 -16.33 9.45
CA GLU A 349 6.21 -17.38 9.90
C GLU A 349 7.66 -17.11 9.50
N TYR A 350 7.86 -16.46 8.36
CA TYR A 350 9.18 -16.10 7.84
C TYR A 350 9.90 -15.10 8.74
N ARG A 351 9.18 -14.12 9.29
CA ARG A 351 9.70 -13.13 10.23
C ARG A 351 10.22 -13.73 11.54
N LEU A 352 9.76 -14.94 11.92
CA LEU A 352 10.28 -15.65 13.10
C LEU A 352 11.69 -16.20 12.86
N VAL A 353 12.09 -16.38 11.60
CA VAL A 353 13.41 -16.86 11.20
C VAL A 353 14.30 -15.64 10.96
N LYS A 354 15.37 -15.49 11.76
CA LYS A 354 16.11 -14.23 11.92
C LYS A 354 16.93 -13.74 10.71
N ASN A 355 17.00 -14.47 9.60
CA ASN A 355 17.71 -14.08 8.39
C ASN A 355 17.38 -15.05 7.25
N PRO A 356 16.30 -14.86 6.50
CA PRO A 356 16.15 -15.62 5.28
C PRO A 356 16.34 -14.64 4.12
N THR A 357 17.19 -15.03 3.19
CA THR A 357 17.27 -14.41 1.86
C THR A 357 16.14 -15.03 1.06
N PHE A 358 15.21 -14.20 0.61
CA PHE A 358 14.15 -14.61 -0.30
C PHE A 358 14.69 -14.29 -1.68
N ASP A 359 14.90 -15.31 -2.52
CA ASP A 359 15.26 -15.13 -3.94
C ASP A 359 14.02 -15.49 -4.76
N LEU A 360 13.22 -14.48 -5.14
CA LEU A 360 12.02 -14.68 -5.96
C LEU A 360 12.40 -14.73 -7.44
N HIS A 361 13.03 -15.79 -7.94
CA HIS A 361 13.49 -15.84 -9.33
C HIS A 361 12.62 -16.68 -10.27
N PHE A 362 11.39 -16.25 -10.57
CA PHE A 362 10.58 -16.95 -11.59
C PHE A 362 9.61 -16.02 -12.35
N ASP A 363 9.28 -16.38 -13.59
CA ASP A 363 8.36 -15.63 -14.45
C ASP A 363 6.90 -15.93 -14.08
N TRP A 364 6.18 -14.93 -13.59
CA TRP A 364 4.77 -15.03 -13.19
C TRP A 364 3.83 -15.25 -14.39
N ASN A 365 4.30 -14.95 -15.61
CA ASN A 365 3.53 -15.19 -16.84
C ASN A 365 3.68 -16.63 -17.35
N ASP A 366 4.61 -17.42 -16.79
CA ASP A 366 4.72 -18.84 -17.07
C ASP A 366 4.23 -19.65 -15.88
N ILE A 367 2.94 -20.02 -15.93
CA ILE A 367 2.29 -20.89 -14.93
C ILE A 367 3.07 -22.19 -14.71
N THR A 368 3.79 -22.67 -15.74
CA THR A 368 4.60 -23.88 -15.65
C THR A 368 5.85 -23.65 -14.79
N ALA A 369 6.49 -22.48 -14.93
CA ALA A 369 7.63 -22.10 -14.11
C ALA A 369 7.18 -21.88 -12.65
N LEU A 370 6.09 -21.15 -12.44
CA LEU A 370 5.48 -20.99 -11.11
C LEU A 370 5.14 -22.35 -10.47
N ALA A 371 4.47 -23.24 -11.20
CA ALA A 371 4.13 -24.57 -10.72
C ALA A 371 5.38 -25.39 -10.35
N THR A 372 6.46 -25.25 -11.11
CA THR A 372 7.75 -25.90 -10.82
C THR A 372 8.35 -25.40 -9.52
N GLU A 373 8.38 -24.08 -9.31
CA GLU A 373 8.91 -23.48 -8.07
C GLU A 373 8.05 -23.82 -6.84
N LEU A 374 6.73 -23.81 -6.98
CA LEU A 374 5.81 -24.23 -5.92
C LEU A 374 5.93 -25.72 -5.59
N SER A 375 6.43 -26.54 -6.52
CA SER A 375 6.69 -27.96 -6.28
C SER A 375 7.98 -28.20 -5.49
N ASP A 376 8.93 -27.25 -5.49
CA ASP A 376 10.21 -27.40 -4.80
C ASP A 376 10.05 -27.16 -3.29
N ALA A 377 10.34 -28.19 -2.48
CA ALA A 377 10.29 -28.11 -1.02
C ALA A 377 11.34 -27.15 -0.42
N GLN A 378 12.40 -26.83 -1.17
CA GLN A 378 13.43 -25.87 -0.74
C GLN A 378 13.08 -24.44 -1.13
N ASN A 379 12.13 -24.24 -2.06
CA ASN A 379 11.72 -22.91 -2.45
C ASN A 379 10.83 -22.29 -1.35
N PRO A 380 11.16 -21.07 -0.88
CA PRO A 380 10.31 -20.35 0.08
C PRO A 380 8.84 -20.18 -0.36
N LEU A 381 8.58 -20.11 -1.67
CA LEU A 381 7.25 -20.00 -2.27
C LEU A 381 6.38 -21.24 -2.08
N ASN A 382 6.96 -22.40 -1.78
CA ASN A 382 6.17 -23.61 -1.49
C ASN A 382 5.13 -23.32 -0.38
N ARG A 383 5.43 -22.35 0.49
CA ARG A 383 4.58 -21.85 1.57
C ARG A 383 3.60 -20.73 1.15
N ALA A 384 3.32 -20.57 -0.14
CA ALA A 384 2.21 -19.75 -0.58
C ALA A 384 0.92 -20.28 0.05
N ASN A 385 0.08 -19.39 0.57
CA ASN A 385 -1.16 -19.79 1.22
C ASN A 385 -2.28 -19.91 0.20
N GLU A 386 -2.43 -18.91 -0.66
CA GLU A 386 -3.55 -18.85 -1.61
C GLU A 386 -3.04 -18.55 -3.03
N LEU A 387 -3.54 -19.32 -3.99
CA LEU A 387 -3.27 -19.20 -5.40
C LEU A 387 -4.61 -19.17 -6.14
N ASP A 388 -4.88 -18.13 -6.91
CA ASP A 388 -6.02 -18.06 -7.81
C ASP A 388 -5.50 -17.92 -9.24
N ASN A 389 -5.96 -18.78 -10.13
CA ASN A 389 -5.49 -18.88 -11.50
C ASN A 389 -6.68 -18.75 -12.45
N SER A 390 -6.69 -17.67 -13.23
CA SER A 390 -7.73 -17.41 -14.21
C SER A 390 -7.17 -17.59 -15.62
N LEU A 391 -7.58 -18.66 -16.29
CA LEU A 391 -7.22 -18.98 -17.66
C LEU A 391 -8.31 -18.48 -18.62
N SER A 392 -7.93 -17.75 -19.66
CA SER A 392 -8.88 -17.04 -20.53
C SER A 392 -9.10 -17.73 -21.88
N ASN A 393 -10.24 -17.48 -22.51
CA ASN A 393 -10.54 -17.96 -23.88
C ASN A 393 -9.57 -17.45 -24.97
N TYR A 394 -8.76 -16.43 -24.67
CA TYR A 394 -7.78 -15.87 -25.60
C TYR A 394 -6.44 -16.59 -25.55
N ASP A 395 -6.26 -17.51 -24.59
CA ASP A 395 -5.05 -18.29 -24.50
C ASP A 395 -5.03 -19.34 -25.60
N HIS A 396 -3.89 -19.43 -26.28
CA HIS A 396 -3.69 -20.47 -27.28
C HIS A 396 -3.92 -21.84 -26.61
N VAL A 397 -4.75 -22.69 -27.23
CA VAL A 397 -5.05 -24.07 -26.79
C VAL A 397 -3.80 -24.82 -26.30
N THR A 398 -2.66 -24.59 -26.97
CA THR A 398 -1.36 -25.20 -26.63
C THR A 398 -0.76 -24.76 -25.28
N LEU A 399 -1.12 -23.59 -24.77
CA LEU A 399 -0.69 -23.10 -23.45
C LEU A 399 -1.52 -23.74 -22.33
N LEU A 400 -2.84 -23.83 -22.51
CA LEU A 400 -3.76 -24.46 -21.54
C LEU A 400 -3.43 -25.94 -21.34
N GLU A 401 -3.17 -26.66 -22.43
CA GLU A 401 -2.73 -28.07 -22.40
C GLU A 401 -1.39 -28.27 -21.68
N ARG A 402 -0.56 -27.23 -21.54
CA ARG A 402 0.70 -27.27 -20.78
C ARG A 402 0.51 -26.87 -19.32
N HIS A 403 -0.35 -25.88 -19.05
CA HIS A 403 -0.52 -25.31 -17.72
C HIS A 403 -1.32 -26.20 -16.77
N LEU A 404 -2.43 -26.80 -17.22
CA LEU A 404 -3.27 -27.64 -16.37
C LEU A 404 -2.52 -28.88 -15.83
N PRO A 405 -1.78 -29.65 -16.64
CA PRO A 405 -0.99 -30.77 -16.11
C PRO A 405 0.12 -30.34 -15.16
N ALA A 406 0.73 -29.18 -15.39
CA ALA A 406 1.77 -28.64 -14.51
C ALA A 406 1.20 -28.27 -13.13
N LEU A 407 0.03 -27.65 -13.07
CA LEU A 407 -0.67 -27.35 -11.82
C LEU A 407 -1.07 -28.63 -11.06
N LEU A 408 -1.57 -29.65 -11.76
CA LEU A 408 -1.88 -30.95 -11.15
C LEU A 408 -0.62 -31.64 -10.60
N GLN A 409 0.50 -31.58 -11.33
CA GLN A 409 1.78 -32.11 -10.85
C GLN A 409 2.28 -31.35 -9.62
N MET A 410 2.06 -30.04 -9.58
CA MET A 410 2.39 -29.20 -8.43
C MET A 410 1.57 -29.57 -7.20
N LEU A 411 0.25 -29.75 -7.32
CA LEU A 411 -0.61 -30.15 -6.20
C LEU A 411 -0.17 -31.47 -5.55
N LYS A 412 0.28 -32.43 -6.36
CA LYS A 412 0.79 -33.73 -5.90
C LYS A 412 2.10 -33.61 -5.11
N SER A 413 2.89 -32.56 -5.38
CA SER A 413 4.23 -32.38 -4.83
C SER A 413 4.25 -31.40 -3.65
N ASN A 414 3.45 -30.33 -3.74
CA ASN A 414 3.33 -29.29 -2.74
C ASN A 414 2.52 -29.79 -1.54
N LYS A 415 2.90 -29.40 -0.31
CA LYS A 415 2.22 -29.80 0.94
C LYS A 415 1.86 -28.63 1.85
N SER A 416 2.01 -27.39 1.37
CA SER A 416 1.74 -26.16 2.12
C SER A 416 0.65 -25.27 1.51
N LEU A 417 0.34 -25.41 0.21
CA LEU A 417 -0.67 -24.62 -0.48
C LEU A 417 -2.06 -24.90 0.09
N GLU A 418 -2.68 -23.87 0.67
CA GLU A 418 -3.97 -23.91 1.36
C GLU A 418 -5.14 -23.73 0.42
N TYR A 419 -5.01 -22.85 -0.57
CA TYR A 419 -6.08 -22.55 -1.50
C TYR A 419 -5.55 -22.53 -2.94
N LEU A 420 -6.26 -23.23 -3.84
CA LEU A 420 -6.11 -23.11 -5.28
C LEU A 420 -7.48 -22.93 -5.94
N GLU A 421 -7.68 -21.84 -6.65
CA GLU A 421 -8.79 -21.70 -7.60
C GLU A 421 -8.26 -21.73 -9.03
N VAL A 422 -8.93 -22.51 -9.89
CA VAL A 422 -8.62 -22.58 -11.32
C VAL A 422 -9.89 -22.28 -12.10
N VAL A 423 -9.89 -21.17 -12.84
CA VAL A 423 -10.97 -20.77 -13.73
C VAL A 423 -10.56 -21.09 -15.16
N VAL A 424 -11.33 -21.90 -15.87
CA VAL A 424 -11.01 -22.34 -17.24
C VAL A 424 -12.15 -22.09 -18.23
N PRO A 425 -11.86 -22.06 -19.55
CA PRO A 425 -12.88 -22.18 -20.58
C PRO A 425 -13.71 -23.47 -20.45
N PRO A 426 -14.99 -23.48 -20.84
CA PRO A 426 -15.87 -24.65 -20.78
C PRO A 426 -15.29 -25.90 -21.46
N ASP A 427 -14.47 -25.74 -22.49
CA ASP A 427 -13.86 -26.84 -23.25
C ASP A 427 -12.87 -27.69 -22.43
N TYR A 428 -12.45 -27.23 -21.24
CA TYR A 428 -11.49 -27.91 -20.35
C TYR A 428 -12.12 -28.43 -19.06
N GLU A 429 -13.45 -28.46 -18.95
CA GLU A 429 -14.18 -29.00 -17.78
C GLU A 429 -13.78 -30.46 -17.46
N GLY A 430 -13.28 -31.21 -18.44
CA GLY A 430 -12.78 -32.57 -18.27
C GLY A 430 -11.63 -32.73 -17.26
N TYR A 431 -10.92 -31.66 -16.91
CA TYR A 431 -9.88 -31.68 -15.87
C TYR A 431 -10.43 -31.53 -14.44
N SER A 432 -11.70 -31.18 -14.28
CA SER A 432 -12.29 -30.87 -12.97
C SER A 432 -12.16 -32.03 -11.96
N GLU A 433 -12.41 -33.26 -12.40
CA GLU A 433 -12.27 -34.46 -11.53
C GLU A 433 -10.85 -34.60 -10.98
N ASP A 434 -9.82 -34.42 -11.82
CA ASP A 434 -8.41 -34.52 -11.42
C ASP A 434 -8.02 -33.48 -10.36
N PHE A 435 -8.59 -32.27 -10.43
CA PHE A 435 -8.36 -31.22 -9.43
C PHE A 435 -9.13 -31.50 -8.13
N TYR A 436 -10.37 -31.99 -8.22
CA TYR A 436 -11.16 -32.36 -7.04
C TYR A 436 -10.56 -33.54 -6.27
N GLU A 437 -9.83 -34.45 -6.93
CA GLU A 437 -9.07 -35.51 -6.24
C GLU A 437 -8.03 -34.95 -5.26
N GLN A 438 -7.54 -33.73 -5.48
CA GLN A 438 -6.56 -33.06 -4.63
C GLN A 438 -7.21 -32.13 -3.58
N HIS A 439 -8.54 -32.04 -3.55
CA HIS A 439 -9.31 -31.26 -2.57
C HIS A 439 -9.33 -31.96 -1.21
N VAL A 440 -9.29 -31.19 -0.11
CA VAL A 440 -9.26 -31.67 1.28
C VAL A 440 -8.01 -32.49 1.64
N GLU A 441 -6.92 -32.37 0.89
CA GLU A 441 -5.66 -32.97 1.32
C GLU A 441 -5.11 -32.25 2.57
N PRO A 442 -4.64 -32.97 3.60
CA PRO A 442 -4.11 -32.36 4.81
C PRO A 442 -2.77 -31.66 4.56
N ILE A 443 -2.63 -30.45 5.07
CA ILE A 443 -1.48 -29.57 4.84
C ILE A 443 -0.59 -29.54 6.08
N CYS A 444 0.72 -29.52 5.87
CA CYS A 444 1.67 -29.34 6.96
C CYS A 444 1.87 -27.85 7.28
N ARG A 445 1.08 -27.28 8.21
CA ARG A 445 1.52 -26.05 8.88
C ARG A 445 2.65 -26.40 9.85
N THR A 446 3.70 -25.58 9.90
CA THR A 446 4.68 -25.77 10.98
C THR A 446 3.93 -25.58 12.31
N PRO A 447 4.02 -26.53 13.27
CA PRO A 447 3.27 -26.43 14.50
C PRO A 447 3.67 -25.13 15.21
N LYS A 448 2.69 -24.41 15.78
CA LYS A 448 2.83 -23.13 16.51
C LYS A 448 3.91 -23.18 17.61
N LEU A 449 5.18 -23.17 17.23
CA LEU A 449 6.35 -23.14 18.11
C LEU A 449 6.50 -21.75 18.78
N ALA A 450 5.74 -20.77 18.32
CA ALA A 450 5.62 -19.44 18.93
C ALA A 450 5.07 -19.47 20.37
N LEU A 451 4.24 -20.46 20.73
CA LEU A 451 3.74 -20.61 22.10
C LEU A 451 4.85 -21.04 23.07
N LEU A 452 5.88 -21.74 22.60
CA LEU A 452 6.96 -22.27 23.44
C LEU A 452 8.09 -21.27 23.66
N SER A 453 8.32 -20.36 22.70
CA SER A 453 9.33 -19.30 22.83
C SER A 453 8.93 -18.22 23.84
N GLY A 454 7.62 -18.04 24.11
CA GLY A 454 7.11 -17.22 25.21
C GLY A 454 7.10 -17.92 26.58
N LEU A 455 7.17 -19.26 26.60
CA LEU A 455 7.19 -20.08 27.83
C LEU A 455 8.62 -20.38 28.34
N MET A 456 9.64 -20.12 27.54
CA MET A 456 11.04 -20.21 27.97
C MET A 456 11.45 -18.91 28.68
N PRO A 457 11.77 -18.95 30.00
CA PRO A 457 12.29 -17.78 30.68
C PRO A 457 13.62 -17.38 30.02
N ARG A 458 13.68 -16.17 29.44
CA ARG A 458 14.96 -15.52 29.19
C ARG A 458 15.66 -15.39 30.53
N SER A 459 16.76 -16.11 30.71
CA SER A 459 17.58 -16.10 31.92
C SER A 459 17.79 -14.67 32.43
N PRO A 460 17.38 -14.34 33.66
CA PRO A 460 17.87 -13.18 34.37
C PRO A 460 18.84 -13.64 35.45
N TYR A 461 20.09 -13.24 35.31
CA TYR A 461 20.99 -13.13 36.46
C TYR A 461 20.33 -12.26 37.54
N LEU A 462 20.40 -12.76 38.78
CA LEU A 462 20.22 -12.08 40.08
C LEU A 462 18.84 -11.50 40.46
N GLY A 463 18.29 -12.00 41.58
CA GLY A 463 17.75 -11.08 42.60
C GLY A 463 16.29 -11.20 43.06
N SER A 464 15.98 -12.26 43.81
CA SER A 464 15.13 -12.23 45.02
C SER A 464 13.58 -12.16 44.95
N LYS A 465 13.01 -13.05 45.79
CA LYS A 465 11.72 -13.04 46.52
C LYS A 465 10.42 -13.44 45.79
N GLN A 466 10.02 -14.67 46.12
CA GLN A 466 8.74 -15.35 45.87
C GLN A 466 7.50 -14.54 46.29
N LYS A 467 6.41 -14.70 45.51
CA LYS A 467 5.05 -14.89 46.07
C LYS A 467 4.14 -15.70 45.13
N ARG A 468 3.86 -16.94 45.59
CA ARG A 468 2.69 -17.82 45.40
C ARG A 468 1.88 -17.73 44.08
N GLY A 469 2.07 -18.76 43.26
CA GLY A 469 1.15 -19.25 42.22
C GLY A 469 1.46 -20.71 41.90
N THR A 470 1.16 -21.62 42.83
CA THR A 470 1.66 -23.02 42.87
C THR A 470 1.04 -23.98 41.83
N GLY A 471 0.20 -23.49 40.92
CA GLY A 471 -0.37 -24.28 39.82
C GLY A 471 0.38 -24.14 38.48
N ILE A 472 0.89 -22.94 38.18
CA ILE A 472 1.50 -22.62 36.86
C ILE A 472 2.98 -23.02 36.84
N ALA A 473 3.68 -22.86 37.96
CA ALA A 473 5.11 -23.20 38.06
C ALA A 473 5.39 -24.70 37.84
N THR A 474 4.44 -25.57 38.23
CA THR A 474 4.56 -27.03 38.08
C THR A 474 4.35 -27.46 36.62
N ALA A 475 3.43 -26.82 35.89
CA ALA A 475 3.21 -27.06 34.46
C ALA A 475 4.40 -26.58 33.61
N CYS A 476 4.95 -25.39 33.89
CA CYS A 476 6.16 -24.89 33.22
C CYS A 476 7.38 -25.79 33.51
N SER A 477 7.51 -26.32 34.74
CA SER A 477 8.58 -27.26 35.10
C SER A 477 8.49 -28.61 34.38
N MET A 478 7.29 -29.07 34.01
CA MET A 478 7.12 -30.30 33.24
C MET A 478 7.45 -30.08 31.76
N LEU A 479 6.98 -28.98 31.16
CA LEU A 479 7.33 -28.61 29.78
C LEU A 479 8.83 -28.40 29.58
N LEU A 480 9.55 -27.87 30.58
CA LEU A 480 11.02 -27.72 30.53
C LEU A 480 11.78 -29.06 30.61
N ARG A 481 11.13 -30.17 31.00
CA ARG A 481 11.74 -31.50 31.12
C ARG A 481 11.34 -32.46 30.00
N MET A 482 10.39 -32.06 29.16
CA MET A 482 9.96 -32.88 28.02
C MET A 482 10.91 -32.67 26.85
N ASP A 483 11.19 -33.75 26.13
CA ASP A 483 12.00 -33.71 24.91
C ASP A 483 11.33 -32.72 23.93
N PRO A 484 12.10 -31.76 23.35
CA PRO A 484 11.60 -30.86 22.33
C PRO A 484 10.85 -31.58 21.19
N HIS A 485 11.23 -32.81 20.87
CA HIS A 485 10.56 -33.65 19.88
C HIS A 485 9.15 -34.07 20.34
N VAL A 486 9.00 -34.50 21.60
CA VAL A 486 7.71 -34.89 22.19
C VAL A 486 6.78 -33.69 22.31
N ILE A 487 7.32 -32.51 22.66
CA ILE A 487 6.54 -31.28 22.70
C ILE A 487 6.06 -30.91 21.29
N THR A 488 6.94 -31.00 20.29
CA THR A 488 6.59 -30.75 18.88
C THR A 488 5.50 -31.71 18.41
N GLU A 489 5.58 -32.99 18.75
CA GLU A 489 4.55 -33.98 18.42
C GLU A 489 3.21 -33.69 19.10
N ILE A 490 3.20 -33.27 20.37
CA ILE A 490 1.96 -32.93 21.09
C ILE A 490 1.28 -31.71 20.46
N PHE A 491 2.05 -30.67 20.12
CA PHE A 491 1.47 -29.48 19.48
C PHE A 491 1.12 -29.71 18.02
N ALA A 492 1.84 -30.57 17.31
CA ALA A 492 1.45 -31.03 15.97
C ALA A 492 0.16 -31.86 16.03
N TYR A 493 -0.03 -32.69 17.06
CA TYR A 493 -1.24 -33.47 17.28
C TYR A 493 -2.43 -32.62 17.74
N ALA A 494 -2.19 -31.56 18.51
CA ALA A 494 -3.22 -30.65 19.02
C ALA A 494 -3.55 -29.48 18.07
N ALA A 495 -2.78 -29.28 17.00
CA ALA A 495 -3.12 -28.32 15.96
C ALA A 495 -4.30 -28.85 15.17
N GLU A 496 -5.34 -28.03 14.98
CA GLU A 496 -6.42 -28.38 14.05
C GLU A 496 -5.82 -28.59 12.65
N PRO A 497 -6.10 -29.73 11.99
CA PRO A 497 -5.61 -29.98 10.64
C PRO A 497 -6.21 -28.93 9.70
N VAL A 498 -5.33 -28.21 9.00
CA VAL A 498 -5.72 -27.33 7.90
C VAL A 498 -5.77 -28.18 6.64
N TYR A 499 -6.87 -28.07 5.90
CA TYR A 499 -7.12 -28.84 4.69
C TYR A 499 -7.01 -27.95 3.48
N ARG A 500 -6.47 -28.50 2.39
CA ARG A 500 -6.41 -27.82 1.10
C ARG A 500 -7.80 -27.62 0.52
N ALA A 501 -8.06 -26.41 0.04
CA ALA A 501 -9.25 -26.09 -0.74
C ALA A 501 -8.85 -25.89 -2.21
N VAL A 502 -9.16 -26.88 -3.05
CA VAL A 502 -9.05 -26.77 -4.51
C VAL A 502 -10.44 -26.51 -5.11
N TYR A 503 -10.58 -25.47 -5.91
CA TYR A 503 -11.79 -25.12 -6.66
C TYR A 503 -11.50 -25.08 -8.15
N PHE A 504 -12.43 -25.58 -8.95
CA PHE A 504 -12.35 -25.59 -10.41
C PHE A 504 -13.65 -25.04 -10.98
N ARG A 505 -13.59 -23.92 -11.70
CA ARG A 505 -14.76 -23.22 -12.23
C ARG A 505 -14.67 -23.02 -13.74
N ASN A 506 -15.83 -23.02 -14.39
CA ASN A 506 -15.94 -22.64 -15.79
C ASN A 506 -16.17 -21.12 -15.87
N GLY A 507 -15.20 -20.39 -16.43
CA GLY A 507 -15.33 -18.96 -16.69
C GLY A 507 -16.14 -18.73 -17.97
N THR A 508 -17.33 -18.15 -17.87
CA THR A 508 -17.96 -17.55 -19.05
C THR A 508 -17.31 -16.19 -19.27
N GLY A 509 -16.90 -15.88 -20.50
CA GLY A 509 -16.05 -14.72 -20.81
C GLY A 509 -16.62 -13.32 -20.47
N ASP A 510 -17.79 -13.24 -19.84
CA ASP A 510 -18.57 -12.03 -19.57
C ASP A 510 -18.66 -11.63 -18.08
N GLU A 511 -18.12 -12.40 -17.13
CA GLU A 511 -18.18 -12.04 -15.68
C GLU A 511 -17.07 -11.06 -15.24
N ARG A 512 -16.60 -10.17 -16.13
CA ARG A 512 -15.52 -9.21 -15.86
C ARG A 512 -15.98 -7.83 -15.37
N ASP A 513 -17.18 -7.75 -14.80
CA ASP A 513 -17.68 -6.54 -14.11
C ASP A 513 -17.49 -6.60 -12.58
N GLU A 514 -16.91 -7.66 -12.01
CA GLU A 514 -16.51 -7.70 -10.60
C GLU A 514 -15.14 -7.01 -10.41
N GLN A 515 -15.08 -5.71 -10.71
CA GLN A 515 -13.93 -4.87 -10.37
C GLN A 515 -13.97 -4.40 -8.90
N ASP A 516 -15.00 -4.80 -8.14
CA ASP A 516 -15.30 -4.32 -6.79
C ASP A 516 -15.04 -5.33 -5.65
N ASP A 517 -14.76 -6.61 -5.94
CA ASP A 517 -14.68 -7.67 -4.91
C ASP A 517 -13.29 -8.30 -4.75
N LEU A 518 -12.22 -7.50 -4.83
CA LEU A 518 -10.96 -7.92 -4.18
C LEU A 518 -11.10 -7.71 -2.66
N PRO A 519 -10.93 -8.76 -1.83
CA PRO A 519 -11.10 -8.62 -0.38
C PRO A 519 -10.03 -7.68 0.20
N LEU A 520 -10.46 -6.51 0.66
CA LEU A 520 -9.67 -5.53 1.41
C LEU A 520 -9.29 -6.00 2.82
#